data_AF-A0A7J9XRW6-F1
#
_entry.id   AF-A0A7J9XRW6-F1
#
_cell.length_a   1.000
_cell.length_b   1.000
_cell.length_c   1.000
_cell.angle_alpha   90.00
_cell.angle_beta   90.00
_cell.angle_gamma   90.00
#
_symmetry.space_group_name_H-M   'P 1'
#
loop_
_entity.id
_entity.type
_entity.pdbx_description
1 polymer ?
#
loop_
_entity_poly.entity_id
_entity_poly.type
_entity_poly.pdbx_seq_one_letter_code
_entity_poly.pdbx_strand_id
1 'polypeptide(L)' 'GSALMFDCNMIHGSGNNITPFPRSNIFIVFNSVDNIPGRPFAAPSPRPEWVASRDFTPVR' A
#
# COMPACT_ATOMS: atom_id res chain seq x y z
N GLY A 1 -6.85 0.41 -18.62
CA GLY A 1 -7.16 -0.43 -17.44
C GLY A 1 -8.22 0.25 -16.62
N SER A 2 -8.85 -0.46 -15.70
CA SER A 2 -9.75 0.14 -14.70
C SER A 2 -8.97 0.54 -13.46
N ALA A 3 -9.44 1.55 -12.74
CA ALA A 3 -8.88 1.97 -11.46
C ALA A 3 -9.92 1.78 -10.35
N LEU A 4 -9.44 1.40 -9.17
CA LEU A 4 -10.21 1.32 -7.94
C LEU A 4 -9.43 2.05 -6.85
N MET A 5 -10.09 2.97 -6.16
CA MET A 5 -9.56 3.68 -5.00
C MET A 5 -10.33 3.23 -3.77
N PHE A 6 -9.62 3.00 -2.67
CA PHE A 6 -10.23 2.62 -1.39
C PHE A 6 -9.43 3.23 -0.24
N ASP A 7 -10.14 3.47 0.87
CA ASP A 7 -9.58 4.02 2.10
C ASP A 7 -8.59 3.05 2.77
N CYS A 8 -7.60 3.59 3.50
CA CYS A 8 -6.53 2.80 4.12
C CYS A 8 -7.03 1.84 5.20
N ASN A 9 -8.23 2.06 5.75
CA ASN A 9 -8.84 1.23 6.78
C ASN A 9 -10.00 0.35 6.25
N MET A 10 -10.19 0.26 4.93
CA MET A 10 -11.22 -0.59 4.34
C MET A 10 -10.88 -2.08 4.47
N ILE A 11 -11.79 -2.88 5.05
CA ILE A 11 -11.67 -4.34 5.07
C ILE A 11 -11.78 -4.86 3.63
N HIS A 12 -10.75 -5.57 3.17
CA HIS A 12 -10.68 -6.14 1.84
C HIS A 12 -9.98 -7.50 1.83
N GLY A 13 -10.25 -8.30 0.80
CA GLY A 13 -9.67 -9.62 0.61
C GLY A 13 -10.06 -10.19 -0.75
N SER A 14 -9.41 -11.29 -1.15
CA SER A 14 -9.75 -11.99 -2.39
C SER A 14 -9.62 -13.49 -2.21
N GLY A 15 -10.50 -14.26 -2.86
CA GLY A 15 -10.41 -15.71 -2.90
C GLY A 15 -9.32 -16.21 -3.86
N ASN A 16 -9.08 -17.52 -3.80
CA ASN A 16 -8.20 -18.24 -4.72
C ASN A 16 -8.70 -18.12 -6.16
N ASN A 17 -7.78 -18.22 -7.13
CA ASN A 17 -8.10 -18.25 -8.54
C ASN A 17 -7.92 -19.67 -9.08
N ILE A 18 -9.01 -20.38 -9.37
CA ILE A 18 -9.00 -21.72 -9.99
C ILE A 18 -9.18 -21.68 -11.52
N THR A 19 -9.31 -20.49 -12.08
CA THR A 19 -9.57 -20.28 -13.52
C THR A 19 -8.25 -20.20 -14.30
N PRO A 20 -8.26 -20.38 -15.64
CA PRO A 20 -7.07 -20.16 -16.45
C PRO A 20 -6.74 -18.67 -16.68
N PHE A 21 -7.54 -17.74 -16.18
CA PHE A 21 -7.38 -16.30 -16.45
C PHE A 21 -6.56 -15.62 -15.33
N PRO A 22 -5.43 -14.96 -15.64
CA PRO A 22 -4.59 -14.32 -14.64
C PRO A 22 -5.25 -13.06 -14.05
N ARG A 23 -4.88 -12.74 -12.79
CA ARG A 23 -5.26 -11.50 -12.11
C ARG A 23 -4.01 -10.69 -11.78
N SER A 24 -3.59 -9.84 -12.72
CA SER A 24 -2.45 -8.94 -12.55
C SER A 24 -2.93 -7.52 -12.30
N ASN A 25 -2.39 -6.86 -11.29
CA ASN A 25 -2.70 -5.48 -10.96
C ASN A 25 -1.47 -4.75 -10.42
N ILE A 26 -1.55 -3.42 -10.44
CA ILE A 26 -0.58 -2.52 -9.83
C ILE A 26 -1.26 -1.90 -8.61
N PHE A 27 -0.60 -1.95 -7.47
CA PHE A 27 -1.03 -1.24 -6.26
C PHE A 27 -0.11 -0.07 -6.01
N ILE A 28 -0.70 1.10 -5.77
CA ILE A 28 0.00 2.31 -5.35
C ILE A 28 -0.72 2.78 -4.08
N VAL A 29 0.04 2.99 -3.01
CA VAL A 29 -0.48 3.51 -1.75
C VAL A 29 0.00 4.95 -1.61
N PHE A 30 -0.93 5.89 -1.70
CA PHE A 30 -0.66 7.30 -1.41
C PHE A 30 -0.87 7.56 0.08
N ASN A 31 -0.01 8.41 0.64
CA ASN A 31 -0.15 8.90 1.99
C ASN A 31 0.04 10.42 1.99
N SER A 32 -0.68 11.14 2.85
CA SER A 32 -0.47 12.58 2.98
C SER A 32 0.93 12.87 3.51
N VAL A 33 1.56 13.94 3.01
CA VAL A 33 2.83 14.46 3.57
C VAL A 33 2.67 15.00 4.99
N ASP A 34 1.43 15.26 5.41
CA ASP A 34 1.10 15.60 6.80
C ASP A 34 0.97 14.37 7.71
N ASN A 35 1.06 13.15 7.15
CA ASN A 35 0.89 11.87 7.86
C ASN A 35 2.15 10.98 7.77
N ILE A 36 3.32 11.55 8.01
CA ILE A 36 4.61 10.84 7.93
C ILE A 36 4.69 9.70 8.96
N PRO A 37 5.14 8.48 8.58
CA PRO A 37 5.35 7.38 9.52
C PRO A 37 6.32 7.73 10.65
N GLY A 38 5.90 7.52 11.89
CA GLY A 38 6.74 7.62 13.09
C GLY A 38 7.47 6.32 13.45
N ARG A 39 7.83 6.17 14.74
CA ARG A 39 8.36 4.90 15.26
C ARG A 39 7.30 3.79 15.09
N PRO A 40 7.67 2.58 14.63
CA PRO A 40 6.71 1.48 14.54
C PRO A 40 6.06 1.18 15.89
N PHE A 41 4.73 1.03 15.91
CA PHE A 41 3.98 0.76 17.14
C PHE A 41 4.26 -0.63 17.74
N ALA A 42 4.70 -1.61 16.92
CA ALA A 42 4.96 -2.98 17.37
C ALA A 42 6.24 -3.62 16.80
N ALA A 43 6.72 -3.17 15.64
CA ALA A 43 7.93 -3.74 15.05
C ALA A 43 9.19 -3.26 15.79
N PRO A 44 10.23 -4.10 15.92
CA PRO A 44 11.47 -3.72 16.62
C PRO A 44 12.26 -2.63 15.90
N SER A 45 12.09 -2.50 14.58
CA SER A 45 12.75 -1.51 13.74
C SER A 45 11.90 -1.16 12.51
N PRO A 46 12.16 -0.01 11.85
CA PRO A 46 11.53 0.33 10.57
C PRO A 46 11.72 -0.76 9.52
N ARG A 47 10.67 -1.03 8.74
CA ARG A 47 10.68 -2.01 7.65
C ARG A 47 11.58 -1.51 6.49
N PRO A 48 11.98 -2.40 5.57
CA PRO A 48 12.74 -2.01 4.37
C PRO A 48 12.01 -0.94 3.54
N GLU A 49 12.79 -0.11 2.83
CA GLU A 49 12.29 1.03 2.04
C GLU A 49 11.24 0.63 0.99
N TRP A 50 11.41 -0.53 0.36
CA TRP A 50 10.48 -1.06 -0.64
C TRP A 50 9.15 -1.59 -0.04
N VAL A 51 9.03 -1.64 1.28
CA VAL A 51 7.76 -1.93 2.00
C VAL A 51 7.11 -0.64 2.49
N ALA A 52 7.92 0.30 3.00
CA ALA A 52 7.46 1.58 3.54
C ALA A 52 8.47 2.68 3.19
N SER A 53 8.10 3.54 2.25
CA SER A 53 8.92 4.66 1.77
C SER A 53 9.25 5.64 2.90
N ARG A 54 10.44 6.23 2.82
CA ARG A 54 10.96 7.31 3.66
C ARG A 54 11.25 8.58 2.85
N ASP A 55 11.00 8.56 1.54
CA ASP A 55 10.89 9.78 0.75
C ASP A 55 9.47 10.35 0.89
N PHE A 56 9.39 11.56 1.44
CA PHE A 56 8.14 12.29 1.67
C PHE A 56 8.05 13.54 0.79
N THR A 57 8.89 13.64 -0.24
CA THR A 57 8.83 14.73 -1.22
C THR A 57 7.44 14.75 -1.87
N PRO A 58 6.69 15.87 -1.81
CA PRO A 58 5.37 15.95 -2.42
C PRO A 58 5.42 15.64 -3.92
N VAL A 59 4.49 14.79 -4.38
CA VAL A 59 4.29 14.53 -5.81
C VAL A 59 3.74 15.80 -6.47
N ARG A 60 4.26 16.14 -7.65
CA ARG A 60 3.81 17.28 -8.47
C ARG A 60 2.86 16.85 -9.56
#